data_AF-A0A3R9N3X7-F1
#
_entry.id   AF-A0A3R9N3X7-F1
#
_cell.length_a   1.000
_cell.length_b   1.000
_cell.length_c   1.000
_cell.angle_alpha   90.00
_cell.angle_beta   90.00
_cell.angle_gamma   90.00
#
_symmetry.space_group_name_H-M   'P 1'
#
loop_
_entity.id
_entity.type
_entity.pdbx_description
1 polymer ?
#
loop_
_entity_poly.entity_id
_entity_poly.type
_entity_poly.pdbx_seq_one_letter_code
_entity_poly.pdbx_strand_id
1 'polypeptide(L)'
;MPARKPTRLQELRTAIDRATAEGNDALAAELSQVRHAVRTKADPLALVPLLEASTSYITKAFVAEVLGAAGDVRVLKPLMRAAAHPANVRHTSWFLLACARYDCSAHLAFFVRFLLTRAEADEGMLSAMEVIEAMKGPFAPAAVKRAIVQLLRPTHPLLAGDTQAELFRVQAAYALLDTYFGQVDHDWKNDV
;
A
#
# COMPACT_ATOMS: atom_id res chain seq x y z
N MET A 1 28.99 18.82 5.75
CA MET A 1 28.29 17.70 6.41
C MET A 1 26.85 17.68 5.89
N PRO A 2 26.33 16.56 5.33
CA PRO A 2 24.94 16.50 4.91
C PRO A 2 24.02 16.59 6.14
N ALA A 3 22.97 17.40 6.05
CA ALA A 3 22.00 17.57 7.13
C ALA A 3 21.32 16.22 7.45
N ARG A 4 21.21 15.90 8.74
CA ARG A 4 20.53 14.68 9.21
C ARG A 4 19.05 14.75 8.81
N LYS A 5 18.54 13.74 8.10
CA LYS A 5 17.13 13.68 7.71
C LYS A 5 16.24 13.78 8.96
N PRO A 6 15.20 14.62 8.95
CA PRO A 6 14.31 14.76 10.09
C PRO A 6 13.60 13.42 10.38
N THR A 7 13.30 13.19 11.65
CA THR A 7 12.45 12.08 12.08
C THR A 7 11.00 12.35 11.67
N ARG A 8 10.18 11.31 11.48
CA ARG A 8 8.75 11.46 11.13
C ARG A 8 7.96 12.31 12.12
N LEU A 9 8.30 12.22 13.42
CA LEU A 9 7.71 13.09 14.44
C LEU A 9 8.12 14.56 14.29
N GLN A 10 9.32 14.83 13.79
CA GLN A 10 9.75 16.19 13.44
C GLN A 10 9.01 16.69 12.19
N GLU A 11 8.85 15.85 11.16
CA GLU A 11 8.06 16.20 9.97
C GLU A 11 6.60 16.52 10.32
N LEU A 12 5.97 15.69 11.16
CA LEU A 12 4.62 15.93 11.65
C LEU A 12 4.51 17.21 12.49
N ARG A 13 5.52 17.51 13.31
CA ARG A 13 5.58 18.77 14.06
C ARG A 13 5.68 19.97 13.13
N THR A 14 6.58 19.92 12.14
CA THR A 14 6.74 20.99 11.14
C THR A 14 5.44 21.20 10.37
N ALA A 15 4.71 20.13 10.03
CA ALA A 15 3.42 20.23 9.36
C ALA A 15 2.35 20.90 10.24
N ILE A 16 2.32 20.62 11.54
CA ILE A 16 1.43 21.30 12.52
C ILE A 16 1.78 22.79 12.62
N ASP A 17 3.07 23.11 12.80
CA ASP A 17 3.54 24.48 12.97
C ASP A 17 3.21 25.31 11.71
N ARG A 18 3.38 24.72 10.52
CA ARG A 18 3.00 25.32 9.24
C ARG A 18 1.49 25.54 9.10
N ALA A 19 0.68 24.52 9.40
CA ALA A 19 -0.77 24.63 9.34
C ALA A 19 -1.30 25.75 10.26
N THR A 20 -0.70 25.89 11.45
CA THR A 20 -1.02 26.94 12.40
C THR A 20 -0.63 28.32 11.86
N ALA A 21 0.57 28.46 11.27
CA ALA A 21 1.03 29.71 10.68
C ALA A 21 0.18 30.16 9.48
N GLU A 22 -0.37 29.21 8.73
CA GLU A 22 -1.28 29.44 7.60
C GLU A 22 -2.75 29.68 8.04
N GLY A 23 -3.05 29.61 9.35
CA GLY A 23 -4.41 29.78 9.88
C GLY A 23 -5.36 28.62 9.57
N ASN A 24 -4.83 27.44 9.23
CA ASN A 24 -5.61 26.24 8.93
C ASN A 24 -5.81 25.40 10.20
N ASP A 25 -6.71 25.87 11.07
CA ASP A 25 -6.98 25.25 12.37
C ASP A 25 -7.47 23.80 12.26
N ALA A 26 -8.27 23.50 11.22
CA ALA A 26 -8.77 22.14 10.98
C ALA A 26 -7.61 21.17 10.70
N LEU A 27 -6.70 21.53 9.79
CA LEU A 27 -5.52 20.72 9.50
C LEU A 27 -4.61 20.58 10.72
N ALA A 28 -4.37 21.68 11.44
CA ALA A 28 -3.53 21.66 12.63
C ALA A 28 -4.10 20.75 13.73
N ALA A 29 -5.43 20.74 13.90
CA ALA A 29 -6.14 19.86 14.83
C ALA A 29 -6.02 18.38 14.43
N GLU A 30 -6.28 18.05 13.16
CA GLU A 30 -6.15 16.68 12.66
C GLU A 30 -4.72 16.14 12.83
N LEU A 31 -3.70 16.91 12.42
CA LEU A 31 -2.30 16.51 12.57
C LEU A 31 -1.88 16.39 14.04
N SER A 32 -2.43 17.24 14.91
CA SER A 32 -2.21 17.13 16.36
C SER A 32 -2.83 15.86 16.93
N GLN A 33 -3.98 15.40 16.42
CA GLN A 33 -4.58 14.13 16.78
C GLN A 33 -3.69 12.96 16.37
N VAL A 34 -3.16 12.97 15.14
CA VAL A 34 -2.18 11.96 14.68
C VAL A 34 -0.95 11.95 15.61
N ARG A 35 -0.40 13.13 15.91
CA ARG A 35 0.78 13.25 16.78
C ARG A 35 0.50 12.71 18.18
N HIS A 36 -0.69 12.99 18.72
CA HIS A 36 -1.09 12.50 20.02
C HIS A 36 -1.15 10.97 20.02
N ALA A 37 -1.83 10.35 19.04
CA ALA A 37 -1.95 8.89 18.92
C ALA A 37 -0.57 8.21 18.83
N VAL A 38 0.36 8.77 18.06
CA VAL A 38 1.74 8.24 17.96
C VAL A 38 2.47 8.33 19.30
N ARG A 39 2.35 9.45 20.03
CA ARG A 39 3.05 9.65 21.31
C ARG A 39 2.50 8.78 22.43
N THR A 40 1.19 8.58 22.48
CA THR A 40 0.54 7.76 23.51
C THR A 40 0.54 6.27 23.17
N LYS A 41 1.00 5.90 21.97
CA LYS A 41 0.93 4.53 21.45
C LYS A 41 -0.51 3.99 21.51
N ALA A 42 -1.46 4.84 21.13
CA ALA A 42 -2.87 4.47 21.06
C ALA A 42 -3.08 3.30 20.08
N ASP A 43 -4.21 2.60 20.20
CA ASP A 43 -4.61 1.59 19.21
C ASP A 43 -4.59 2.25 17.81
N PRO A 44 -3.82 1.70 16.85
CA PRO A 44 -3.75 2.24 15.49
C PRO A 44 -5.12 2.43 14.83
N LEU A 45 -6.10 1.57 15.15
CA LEU A 45 -7.45 1.67 14.61
C LEU A 45 -8.17 2.95 15.01
N ALA A 46 -7.74 3.64 16.08
CA ALA A 46 -8.27 4.95 16.46
C ALA A 46 -8.03 6.03 15.40
N LEU A 47 -7.08 5.83 14.48
CA LEU A 47 -6.82 6.74 13.36
C LEU A 47 -7.62 6.44 12.10
N VAL A 48 -8.34 5.31 12.04
CA VAL A 48 -9.16 4.94 10.86
C VAL A 48 -10.25 5.97 10.55
N PRO A 49 -11.01 6.52 11.54
CA PRO A 49 -11.98 7.57 11.25
C PRO A 49 -11.34 8.78 10.56
N LEU A 50 -10.11 9.13 10.94
CA LEU A 50 -9.38 10.24 10.35
C LEU A 50 -8.90 9.92 8.92
N LEU A 51 -8.47 8.68 8.67
CA LEU A 51 -8.16 8.18 7.32
C LEU A 51 -9.36 8.29 6.37
N GLU A 52 -10.56 7.97 6.86
CA GLU A 52 -11.78 7.92 6.06
C GLU A 52 -12.42 9.30 5.86
N ALA A 53 -12.48 10.12 6.90
CA ALA A 53 -13.24 11.39 6.90
C ALA A 53 -12.42 12.62 6.50
N SER A 54 -11.09 12.62 6.69
CA SER A 54 -10.29 13.82 6.43
C SER A 54 -10.29 14.20 4.95
N THR A 55 -10.49 15.49 4.67
CA THR A 55 -10.32 16.05 3.32
C THR A 55 -8.86 16.39 3.02
N SER A 56 -8.00 16.43 4.05
CA SER A 56 -6.58 16.73 3.91
C SER A 56 -5.79 15.49 3.49
N TYR A 57 -5.17 15.58 2.32
CA TYR A 57 -4.23 14.56 1.85
C TYR A 57 -3.00 14.45 2.75
N ILE A 58 -2.56 15.57 3.35
CA ILE A 58 -1.42 15.59 4.29
C ILE A 58 -1.77 14.74 5.53
N THR A 59 -2.96 14.92 6.08
CA THR A 59 -3.44 14.13 7.22
C THR A 59 -3.51 12.65 6.85
N LYS A 60 -4.13 12.33 5.71
CA LYS A 60 -4.23 10.94 5.21
C LYS A 60 -2.86 10.29 5.00
N ALA A 61 -1.87 11.02 4.48
CA ALA A 61 -0.51 10.52 4.30
C ALA A 61 0.12 10.12 5.63
N PHE A 62 0.08 11.01 6.63
CA PHE A 62 0.60 10.71 7.96
C PHE A 62 -0.16 9.57 8.64
N VAL A 63 -1.49 9.50 8.50
CA VAL A 63 -2.27 8.38 9.04
C VAL A 63 -1.86 7.07 8.39
N ALA A 64 -1.81 7.00 7.05
CA ALA A 64 -1.38 5.80 6.34
C ALA A 64 0.00 5.33 6.78
N GLU A 65 0.92 6.28 6.97
CA GLU A 65 2.27 6.02 7.43
C GLU A 65 2.34 5.44 8.86
N VAL A 66 1.54 5.99 9.78
CA VAL A 66 1.41 5.46 11.15
C VAL A 66 0.81 4.06 11.14
N LEU A 67 -0.27 3.85 10.37
CA LEU A 67 -0.89 2.53 10.22
C LEU A 67 0.09 1.53 9.59
N GLY A 68 0.91 1.94 8.63
CA GLY A 68 1.96 1.11 8.03
C GLY A 68 3.04 0.67 9.04
N ALA A 69 3.34 1.52 10.02
CA ALA A 69 4.36 1.25 11.04
C ALA A 69 3.81 0.53 12.28
N ALA A 70 2.49 0.33 12.37
CA ALA A 70 1.83 -0.16 13.57
C ALA A 70 2.11 -1.64 13.89
N GLY A 71 2.36 -2.48 12.88
CA GLY A 71 2.50 -3.94 13.05
C GLY A 71 1.17 -4.65 13.36
N ASP A 72 0.04 -3.94 13.24
CA ASP A 72 -1.30 -4.48 13.47
C ASP A 72 -2.00 -4.80 12.15
N VAL A 73 -2.13 -6.09 11.81
CA VAL A 73 -2.76 -6.55 10.57
C VAL A 73 -4.21 -6.11 10.39
N ARG A 74 -4.91 -5.71 11.46
CA ARG A 74 -6.30 -5.22 11.39
C ARG A 74 -6.42 -3.95 10.55
N VAL A 75 -5.34 -3.19 10.40
CA VAL A 75 -5.29 -1.93 9.63
C VAL A 75 -5.31 -2.14 8.12
N LEU A 76 -5.04 -3.35 7.63
CA LEU A 76 -4.96 -3.64 6.19
C LEU A 76 -6.27 -3.34 5.46
N LYS A 77 -7.41 -3.78 6.01
CA LYS A 77 -8.73 -3.52 5.38
C LYS A 77 -9.01 -2.01 5.26
N PRO A 78 -8.86 -1.18 6.31
CA PRO A 78 -8.93 0.27 6.20
C PRO A 78 -8.00 0.87 5.13
N LEU A 79 -6.72 0.47 5.10
CA LEU A 79 -5.76 0.97 4.11
C LEU A 79 -6.16 0.61 2.67
N MET A 80 -6.57 -0.64 2.44
CA MET A 80 -7.03 -1.11 1.13
C MET A 80 -8.31 -0.39 0.69
N ARG A 81 -9.24 -0.11 1.61
CA ARG A 81 -10.43 0.70 1.32
C ARG A 81 -10.06 2.13 0.93
N ALA A 82 -9.14 2.75 1.66
CA ALA A 82 -8.64 4.07 1.33
C ALA A 82 -7.95 4.10 -0.04
N ALA A 83 -7.17 3.06 -0.37
CA ALA A 83 -6.51 2.90 -1.68
C ALA A 83 -7.52 2.76 -2.84
N ALA A 84 -8.65 2.08 -2.60
CA ALA A 84 -9.69 1.90 -3.61
C ALA A 84 -10.66 3.08 -3.72
N HIS A 85 -10.61 4.05 -2.79
CA HIS A 85 -11.57 5.13 -2.76
C HIS A 85 -11.31 6.16 -3.89
N PRO A 86 -12.32 6.53 -4.70
CA PRO A 86 -12.11 7.43 -5.85
C PRO A 86 -11.49 8.79 -5.49
N ALA A 87 -11.86 9.35 -4.33
CA ALA A 87 -11.29 10.63 -3.86
C ALA A 87 -9.77 10.57 -3.60
N ASN A 88 -9.20 9.38 -3.50
CA ASN A 88 -7.80 9.15 -3.18
C ASN A 88 -6.97 8.73 -4.41
N VAL A 89 -7.53 8.77 -5.64
CA VAL A 89 -6.90 8.18 -6.83
C VAL A 89 -5.46 8.66 -7.06
N ARG A 90 -5.17 9.95 -6.82
CA ARG A 90 -3.84 10.57 -6.97
C ARG A 90 -2.87 10.31 -5.82
N HIS A 91 -3.35 9.69 -4.74
CA HIS A 91 -2.64 9.49 -3.49
C HIS A 91 -2.65 8.02 -3.05
N THR A 92 -3.05 7.13 -3.97
CA THR A 92 -3.25 5.72 -3.71
C THR A 92 -1.96 5.04 -3.22
N SER A 93 -0.81 5.49 -3.74
CA SER A 93 0.52 4.98 -3.41
C SER A 93 0.80 5.03 -1.90
N TRP A 94 0.37 6.07 -1.18
CA TRP A 94 0.60 6.17 0.27
C TRP A 94 -0.03 5.02 1.06
N PHE A 95 -1.25 4.62 0.69
CA PHE A 95 -1.96 3.55 1.38
C PHE A 95 -1.42 2.17 0.99
N LEU A 96 -1.01 1.99 -0.27
CA LEU A 96 -0.44 0.74 -0.76
C LEU A 96 0.97 0.49 -0.21
N LEU A 97 1.82 1.52 -0.16
CA LEU A 97 3.13 1.44 0.49
C LEU A 97 3.01 1.13 2.00
N ALA A 98 1.97 1.63 2.66
CA ALA A 98 1.67 1.24 4.03
C ALA A 98 1.30 -0.25 4.13
N CYS A 99 0.56 -0.80 3.15
CA CYS A 99 0.27 -2.22 3.07
C CYS A 99 1.52 -3.08 2.83
N ALA A 100 2.51 -2.59 2.06
CA ALA A 100 3.75 -3.33 1.74
C ALA A 100 4.60 -3.67 2.98
N ARG A 101 4.32 -3.04 4.12
CA ARG A 101 4.97 -3.33 5.41
C ARG A 101 4.41 -4.57 6.11
N TYR A 102 3.36 -5.16 5.56
CA TYR A 102 2.69 -6.34 6.05
C TYR A 102 2.77 -7.46 5.01
N ASP A 103 2.64 -8.69 5.48
CA ASP A 103 2.36 -9.79 4.58
C ASP A 103 0.91 -9.72 4.09
N CYS A 104 0.75 -9.32 2.83
CA CYS A 104 -0.54 -9.12 2.20
C CYS A 104 -1.06 -10.37 1.47
N SER A 105 -0.46 -11.56 1.68
CA SER A 105 -0.77 -12.78 0.94
C SER A 105 -2.26 -13.16 0.95
N ALA A 106 -2.91 -13.04 2.12
CA ALA A 106 -4.36 -13.29 2.27
C ALA A 106 -5.25 -12.32 1.47
N HIS A 107 -4.67 -11.23 0.97
CA HIS A 107 -5.34 -10.18 0.23
C HIS A 107 -4.91 -10.10 -1.24
N LEU A 108 -4.23 -11.12 -1.78
CA LEU A 108 -3.76 -11.19 -3.16
C LEU A 108 -4.80 -10.72 -4.20
N ALA A 109 -6.05 -11.18 -4.07
CA ALA A 109 -7.11 -10.85 -5.01
C ALA A 109 -7.42 -9.35 -5.11
N PHE A 110 -7.16 -8.58 -4.06
CA PHE A 110 -7.31 -7.12 -4.09
C PHE A 110 -6.25 -6.48 -4.98
N PHE A 111 -4.97 -6.78 -4.74
CA PHE A 111 -3.84 -6.16 -5.45
C PHE A 111 -3.82 -6.56 -6.93
N VAL A 112 -4.13 -7.83 -7.25
CA VAL A 112 -4.30 -8.27 -8.65
C VAL A 112 -5.39 -7.48 -9.35
N ARG A 113 -6.57 -7.35 -8.74
CA ARG A 113 -7.66 -6.55 -9.32
C ARG A 113 -7.26 -5.08 -9.45
N PHE A 114 -6.57 -4.53 -8.46
CA PHE A 114 -6.08 -3.15 -8.51
C PHE A 114 -5.23 -2.93 -9.77
N LEU A 115 -4.22 -3.77 -10.02
CA LEU A 115 -3.36 -3.70 -11.20
C LEU A 115 -4.12 -3.88 -12.53
N LEU A 116 -5.12 -4.76 -12.55
CA LEU A 116 -5.92 -5.02 -13.77
C LEU A 116 -6.92 -3.91 -14.10
N THR A 117 -7.32 -3.09 -13.11
CA THR A 117 -8.27 -1.98 -13.32
C THR A 117 -7.62 -0.70 -13.82
N ARG A 118 -6.29 -0.63 -13.83
CA ARG A 118 -5.52 0.55 -14.23
C ARG A 118 -5.10 0.40 -15.68
N ALA A 119 -5.54 1.31 -16.54
CA ALA A 119 -5.17 1.31 -17.95
C ALA A 119 -3.71 1.74 -18.14
N GLU A 120 -3.35 2.86 -17.51
CA GLU A 120 -2.03 3.48 -17.60
C GLU A 120 -1.21 3.26 -16.32
N ALA A 121 0.11 3.30 -16.47
CA ALA A 121 1.02 3.22 -15.34
C ALA A 121 0.89 4.45 -14.44
N ASP A 122 0.72 4.21 -13.14
CA ASP A 122 0.77 5.24 -12.10
C ASP A 122 1.56 4.74 -10.88
N GLU A 123 1.85 5.64 -9.95
CA GLU A 123 2.53 5.29 -8.69
C GLU A 123 1.76 4.25 -7.87
N GLY A 124 0.43 4.21 -8.03
CA GLY A 124 -0.42 3.22 -7.37
C GLY A 124 -0.15 1.82 -7.92
N MET A 125 0.00 1.66 -9.23
CA MET A 125 0.37 0.38 -9.84
C MET A 125 1.74 -0.08 -9.36
N LEU A 126 2.73 0.82 -9.35
CA LEU A 126 4.06 0.51 -8.81
C LEU A 126 3.95 0.02 -7.36
N SER A 127 3.25 0.76 -6.50
CA SER A 127 3.08 0.39 -5.09
C SER A 127 2.32 -0.92 -4.91
N ALA A 128 1.30 -1.21 -5.73
CA ALA A 128 0.56 -2.47 -5.67
C ALA A 128 1.41 -3.67 -6.13
N MET A 129 2.27 -3.46 -7.13
CA MET A 129 3.24 -4.45 -7.59
C MET A 129 4.28 -4.73 -6.50
N GLU A 130 4.83 -3.70 -5.83
CA GLU A 130 5.74 -3.86 -4.69
C GLU A 130 5.08 -4.63 -3.52
N VAL A 131 3.78 -4.40 -3.26
CA VAL A 131 3.05 -5.19 -2.26
C VAL A 131 3.01 -6.67 -2.63
N ILE A 132 2.80 -7.00 -3.91
CA ILE A 132 2.80 -8.39 -4.39
C ILE A 132 4.20 -9.01 -4.26
N GLU A 133 5.26 -8.27 -4.61
CA GLU A 133 6.65 -8.71 -4.42
C GLU A 133 6.99 -9.02 -2.95
N ALA A 134 6.39 -8.29 -2.01
CA ALA A 134 6.60 -8.48 -0.58
C ALA A 134 5.75 -9.62 0.04
N MET A 135 4.83 -10.24 -0.70
CA MET A 135 3.98 -11.31 -0.19
C MET A 135 4.79 -12.57 0.09
N LYS A 136 4.54 -13.20 1.24
CA LYS A 136 5.31 -14.38 1.68
C LYS A 136 4.62 -15.72 1.38
N GLY A 137 3.37 -15.69 0.93
CA GLY A 137 2.50 -16.86 0.93
C GLY A 137 2.07 -17.28 2.35
N PRO A 138 1.50 -18.48 2.52
CA PRO A 138 1.19 -19.43 1.45
C PRO A 138 0.02 -18.93 0.59
N PHE A 139 0.07 -19.25 -0.69
CA PHE A 139 -1.03 -19.05 -1.61
C PHE A 139 -1.81 -20.34 -1.84
N ALA A 140 -3.11 -20.23 -1.98
CA ALA A 140 -3.92 -21.32 -2.52
C ALA A 140 -3.55 -21.54 -4.01
N PRO A 141 -3.22 -22.76 -4.44
CA PRO A 141 -2.78 -23.06 -5.82
C PRO A 141 -3.70 -22.50 -6.91
N ALA A 142 -5.01 -22.66 -6.73
CA ALA A 142 -6.00 -22.16 -7.68
C ALA A 142 -6.04 -20.63 -7.75
N ALA A 143 -5.82 -19.94 -6.62
CA ALA A 143 -5.85 -18.50 -6.54
C ALA A 143 -4.63 -17.87 -7.22
N VAL A 144 -3.42 -18.38 -6.93
CA VAL A 144 -2.18 -17.86 -7.52
C VAL A 144 -2.09 -18.16 -9.01
N LYS A 145 -2.46 -19.38 -9.45
CA LYS A 145 -2.52 -19.72 -10.88
C LYS A 145 -3.46 -18.79 -11.64
N ARG A 146 -4.64 -18.52 -11.08
CA ARG A 146 -5.59 -17.58 -11.68
C ARG A 146 -5.01 -16.16 -11.77
N ALA A 147 -4.38 -15.68 -10.70
CA ALA A 147 -3.77 -14.36 -10.65
C ALA A 147 -2.69 -14.19 -11.74
N ILE A 148 -1.76 -15.14 -11.84
CA ILE A 148 -0.69 -15.13 -12.84
C ILE A 148 -1.26 -15.11 -14.26
N VAL A 149 -2.23 -15.98 -14.58
CA VAL A 149 -2.86 -16.02 -15.91
C VAL A 149 -3.56 -14.70 -16.24
N GLN A 150 -4.20 -14.06 -15.26
CA GLN A 150 -4.85 -12.76 -15.48
C GLN A 150 -3.84 -11.64 -15.73
N LEU A 151 -2.74 -11.61 -14.97
CA LEU A 151 -1.72 -10.57 -15.08
C LEU A 151 -0.90 -10.68 -16.38
N LEU A 152 -0.65 -11.90 -16.86
CA LEU A 152 0.09 -12.14 -18.10
C LEU A 152 -0.78 -12.10 -19.37
N ARG A 153 -2.10 -11.96 -19.24
CA ARG A 153 -2.97 -11.85 -20.41
C ARG A 153 -2.73 -10.50 -21.09
N PRO A 154 -2.33 -10.47 -22.39
CA PRO A 154 -2.12 -9.23 -23.11
C PRO A 154 -3.40 -8.38 -23.13
N THR A 155 -3.27 -7.11 -22.79
CA THR A 155 -4.36 -6.12 -22.91
C THR A 155 -4.37 -5.45 -24.28
N HIS A 156 -3.22 -5.38 -24.94
CA HIS A 156 -3.08 -4.82 -26.28
C HIS A 156 -2.43 -5.83 -27.25
N PRO A 157 -2.60 -5.64 -28.57
CA PRO A 157 -1.88 -6.43 -29.57
C PRO A 157 -0.37 -6.24 -29.41
N LEU A 158 0.41 -7.32 -29.51
CA LEU A 158 1.88 -7.40 -29.33
C LEU A 158 2.73 -6.40 -30.15
N LEU A 159 2.10 -5.63 -31.05
CA LEU A 159 2.75 -4.65 -31.93
C LEU A 159 2.58 -3.20 -31.46
N ALA A 160 1.73 -2.95 -30.47
CA ALA A 160 1.75 -1.70 -29.70
C ALA A 160 2.79 -1.92 -28.59
N GLY A 161 3.90 -1.17 -28.61
CA GLY A 161 5.04 -1.42 -27.72
C GLY A 161 4.65 -1.57 -26.25
N ASP A 162 5.42 -2.37 -25.52
CA ASP A 162 5.17 -2.72 -24.11
C ASP A 162 4.90 -1.46 -23.27
N THR A 163 3.69 -1.36 -22.73
CA THR A 163 3.33 -0.25 -21.84
C THR A 163 3.97 -0.48 -20.46
N GLN A 164 4.33 0.59 -19.77
CA GLN A 164 4.83 0.49 -18.39
C GLN A 164 3.81 -0.18 -17.45
N ALA A 165 2.52 -0.07 -17.77
CA ALA A 165 1.44 -0.76 -17.04
C ALA A 165 1.52 -2.29 -17.22
N GLU A 166 1.80 -2.75 -18.43
CA GLU A 166 2.02 -4.18 -18.72
C GLU A 166 3.27 -4.68 -18.02
N LEU A 167 4.37 -3.89 -18.00
CA LEU A 167 5.58 -4.24 -17.26
C LEU A 167 5.27 -4.50 -15.77
N PHE A 168 4.52 -3.62 -15.09
CA PHE A 168 4.16 -3.83 -13.69
C PHE A 168 3.31 -5.08 -13.46
N ARG A 169 2.39 -5.41 -14.38
CA ARG A 169 1.58 -6.64 -14.29
C ARG A 169 2.44 -7.89 -14.48
N VAL A 170 3.35 -7.86 -15.46
CA VAL A 170 4.29 -8.95 -15.73
C VAL A 170 5.22 -9.16 -14.54
N GLN A 171 5.80 -8.10 -13.97
CA GLN A 171 6.62 -8.17 -12.76
C GLN A 171 5.86 -8.78 -11.59
N ALA A 172 4.64 -8.32 -11.31
CA ALA A 172 3.79 -8.91 -10.28
C ALA A 172 3.52 -10.40 -10.52
N ALA A 173 3.32 -10.83 -11.77
CA ALA A 173 3.12 -12.23 -12.10
C ALA A 173 4.38 -13.08 -11.86
N TYR A 174 5.56 -12.56 -12.21
CA TYR A 174 6.83 -13.23 -11.94
C TYR A 174 7.11 -13.36 -10.45
N ALA A 175 6.85 -12.31 -9.66
CA ALA A 175 6.98 -12.37 -8.22
C ALA A 175 6.07 -13.45 -7.60
N LEU A 176 4.82 -13.56 -8.08
CA LEU A 176 3.91 -14.63 -7.65
C LEU A 176 4.39 -16.03 -8.03
N LEU A 177 4.96 -16.20 -9.22
CA LEU A 177 5.54 -17.47 -9.66
C LEU A 177 6.69 -17.86 -8.74
N ASP A 178 7.63 -16.96 -8.48
CA ASP A 178 8.81 -17.22 -7.66
C ASP A 178 8.44 -17.62 -6.23
N THR A 179 7.62 -16.81 -5.55
CA THR A 179 7.16 -17.10 -4.19
C THR A 179 6.38 -18.42 -4.13
N TYR A 180 5.51 -18.70 -5.11
CA TYR A 180 4.73 -19.95 -5.12
C TYR A 180 5.58 -21.19 -5.43
N PHE A 181 6.57 -21.10 -6.31
CA PHE A 181 7.51 -22.20 -6.53
C PHE A 181 8.32 -22.50 -5.26
N GLY A 182 8.76 -21.46 -4.55
CA GLY A 182 9.41 -21.62 -3.24
C GLY A 182 8.51 -22.31 -2.21
N GLN A 183 7.22 -21.97 -2.17
CA GLN A 183 6.23 -22.67 -1.35
C GLN A 183 6.11 -24.16 -1.72
N VAL A 184 5.96 -24.48 -3.01
CA VAL A 184 5.82 -25.87 -3.47
C VAL A 184 7.08 -26.71 -3.17
N ASP A 185 8.28 -26.14 -3.37
CA ASP A 185 9.54 -26.81 -3.03
C ASP A 185 9.66 -27.06 -1.52
N HIS A 186 9.28 -26.11 -0.69
CA HIS A 186 9.24 -26.26 0.76
C HIS A 186 8.24 -27.35 1.19
N ASP A 187 7.02 -27.33 0.66
CA ASP A 187 5.99 -28.32 0.99
C ASP A 187 6.46 -29.74 0.58
N TRP A 188 7.03 -29.88 -0.63
CA TRP A 188 7.58 -31.16 -1.10
C TRP A 188 8.73 -31.70 -0.22
N LYS A 189 9.59 -30.82 0.31
CA LYS A 189 10.70 -31.22 1.19
C LYS A 189 10.26 -31.63 2.60
N ASN A 190 9.11 -31.14 3.07
CA ASN A 190 8.61 -31.41 4.42
C ASN A 190 7.52 -32.49 4.48
N ASP A 191 6.95 -32.87 3.33
CA ASP A 191 6.00 -33.99 3.20
C ASP A 191 6.70 -35.37 3.04
N VAL A 192 8.03 -35.42 3.09
CA VAL A 192 8.88 -36.63 3.10
C VAL A 192 9.49 -36.85 4.49
#